data_AF-A0A454CYM6-F1
#
_entry.id   AF-A0A454CYM6-F1
#
_cell.length_a   1.000
_cell.length_b   1.000
_cell.length_c   1.000
_cell.angle_alpha   90.00
_cell.angle_beta   90.00
_cell.angle_gamma   90.00
#
_symmetry.space_group_name_H-M   'P 1'
#
loop_
_entity.id
_entity.type
_entity.pdbx_description
1 polymer ?
#
loop_
_entity_poly.entity_id
_entity_poly.type
_entity_poly.pdbx_seq_one_letter_code
_entity_poly.pdbx_strand_id
1 'polypeptide(L)'
;MREALADVGIEGMTVSEVKGFGRQKGHTELYRGAEYQVDFLPKVKLEIATHADNVERVVEAITKAAQTGKIGDGKIFVYDLNQAVRIRTGEMDAEAL
;
A
#
# COMPACT_ATOMS: atom_id res chain seq x y z
N MET A 1 -8.00 1.66 8.08
CA MET A 1 -6.68 1.22 7.57
C MET A 1 -5.61 1.25 8.64
N ARG A 2 -5.21 2.43 9.15
CA ARG A 2 -4.19 2.54 10.22
C ARG A 2 -4.57 1.74 11.47
N GLU A 3 -5.80 1.89 11.95
CA GLU A 3 -6.33 1.13 13.11
C GLU A 3 -6.29 -0.38 12.87
N ALA A 4 -6.82 -0.86 11.74
CA ALA A 4 -6.81 -2.28 11.37
C ALA A 4 -5.39 -2.88 11.31
N LEU A 5 -4.38 -2.08 10.94
CA LEU A 5 -2.99 -2.50 10.94
C LEU A 5 -2.37 -2.50 12.36
N ALA A 6 -2.74 -1.53 13.19
CA ALA A 6 -2.33 -1.49 14.60
C ALA A 6 -2.87 -2.70 15.37
N ASP A 7 -4.12 -3.13 15.11
CA ASP A 7 -4.74 -4.31 15.74
C ASP A 7 -4.01 -5.63 15.45
N VAL A 8 -3.23 -5.68 14.35
CA VAL A 8 -2.39 -6.83 13.99
C VAL A 8 -0.91 -6.62 14.31
N GLY A 9 -0.58 -5.60 15.10
CA GLY A 9 0.77 -5.37 15.62
C GLY A 9 1.70 -4.60 14.67
N ILE A 10 1.17 -3.89 13.68
CA ILE A 10 1.97 -3.04 12.79
C ILE A 10 2.02 -1.62 13.33
N GLU A 11 3.20 -1.23 13.81
CA GLU A 11 3.44 0.09 14.40
C GLU A 11 4.04 1.10 13.40
N GLY A 12 4.71 0.59 12.36
CA GLY A 12 5.42 1.40 11.35
C GLY A 12 4.97 1.10 9.92
N MET A 13 4.81 2.15 9.11
CA MET A 13 4.58 2.03 7.66
C MET A 13 5.09 3.27 6.93
N THR A 14 5.49 3.08 5.67
CA THR A 14 5.77 4.18 4.75
C THR A 14 4.59 4.37 3.81
N VAL A 15 4.21 5.63 3.56
CA VAL A 15 3.08 6.00 2.71
C VAL A 15 3.58 6.89 1.58
N SER A 16 3.17 6.60 0.35
CA SER A 16 3.50 7.44 -0.81
C SER A 16 2.29 7.62 -1.71
N GLU A 17 2.13 8.82 -2.28
CA GLU A 17 1.14 9.08 -3.32
C GLU A 17 1.67 8.60 -4.67
N VAL A 18 0.86 7.83 -5.40
CA VAL A 18 1.23 7.25 -6.69
C VAL A 18 0.10 7.39 -7.70
N LYS A 19 0.42 7.16 -8.97
CA LYS A 19 -0.54 7.12 -10.08
C LYS A 19 -0.71 5.68 -10.55
N GLY A 20 -1.94 5.18 -10.51
CA GLY A 20 -2.28 3.82 -10.96
C GLY A 20 -2.97 3.83 -12.32
N PHE A 21 -2.61 2.87 -13.17
CA PHE A 21 -3.27 2.59 -14.44
C PHE A 21 -3.83 1.16 -14.42
N GLY A 22 -5.01 0.93 -15.03
CA GLY A 22 -5.57 -0.42 -15.10
C GLY A 22 -7.01 -0.48 -15.59
N ARG A 23 -7.75 -1.49 -15.13
CA ARG A 23 -9.16 -1.72 -15.54
C ARG A 23 -10.12 -0.63 -15.09
N GLN A 24 -9.76 0.11 -14.04
CA GLN A 24 -10.46 1.34 -13.70
C GLN A 24 -10.06 2.38 -14.74
N LYS A 25 -10.88 2.48 -15.80
CA LYS A 25 -10.70 3.52 -16.82
C LYS A 25 -10.84 4.88 -16.13
N GLY A 26 -9.91 5.80 -16.37
CA GLY A 26 -10.15 7.17 -15.94
C GLY A 26 -11.23 7.83 -16.78
N HIS A 27 -11.65 9.01 -16.33
CA HIS A 27 -12.70 9.77 -16.99
C HIS A 27 -12.06 10.77 -17.97
N THR A 28 -12.77 11.08 -19.05
CA THR A 28 -12.39 12.22 -19.90
C THR A 28 -12.75 13.49 -19.14
N GLU A 29 -11.74 14.29 -18.80
CA GLU A 29 -11.96 15.60 -18.19
C GLU A 29 -11.80 16.68 -19.27
N LEU A 30 -12.74 17.62 -19.31
CA LEU A 30 -12.63 18.81 -20.13
C LEU A 30 -11.79 19.85 -19.38
N TYR A 31 -10.56 20.06 -19.83
CA TYR A 31 -9.68 21.09 -19.28
C TYR A 31 -9.49 22.20 -20.33
N ARG A 32 -9.99 23.41 -20.03
CA ARG A 32 -9.92 24.59 -20.91
C ARG A 32 -10.40 24.34 -22.36
N GLY A 33 -11.46 23.55 -22.53
CA GLY A 33 -12.05 23.28 -23.85
C GLY A 33 -11.34 22.20 -24.67
N ALA A 34 -10.30 21.55 -24.13
CA ALA A 34 -9.70 20.35 -24.70
C ALA A 34 -10.07 19.12 -23.86
N GLU A 35 -10.42 18.02 -24.53
CA GLU A 35 -10.63 16.72 -23.89
C GLU A 35 -9.27 16.13 -23.50
N TYR A 36 -9.07 15.89 -22.21
CA TYR A 36 -7.93 15.13 -21.71
C TYR A 36 -8.43 13.77 -21.23
N GLN A 37 -7.91 12.71 -21.86
CA GLN A 37 -8.09 11.36 -21.35
C GLN A 37 -7.19 11.17 -20.13
N VAL A 38 -7.80 11.08 -18.95
CA VAL A 38 -7.05 10.80 -17.72
C VAL A 38 -6.79 9.30 -17.68
N ASP A 39 -5.62 8.87 -18.10
CA ASP A 39 -5.28 7.44 -18.07
C ASP A 39 -4.92 6.97 -16.64
N PHE A 40 -4.36 7.85 -15.82
CA PHE A 40 -3.87 7.52 -14.50
C PHE A 40 -4.75 8.08 -13.39
N LEU A 41 -5.11 7.23 -12.43
CA LEU A 41 -5.88 7.61 -11.25
C LEU A 41 -4.96 7.73 -10.02
N PRO A 42 -5.19 8.71 -9.14
CA PRO A 42 -4.44 8.84 -7.91
C PRO A 42 -4.71 7.62 -7.00
N LYS A 43 -3.64 7.09 -6.41
CA LYS A 43 -3.64 5.96 -5.48
C LYS A 43 -2.65 6.24 -4.35
N VAL A 44 -2.78 5.50 -3.25
CA VAL A 44 -1.83 5.50 -2.15
C VAL A 44 -1.11 4.17 -2.13
N LYS A 45 0.22 4.19 -2.10
CA LYS A 45 1.08 3.03 -1.87
C LYS A 45 1.44 2.96 -0.39
N LEU A 46 1.21 1.80 0.20
CA LEU A 46 1.65 1.47 1.56
C LEU A 46 2.78 0.46 1.47
N GLU A 47 3.86 0.71 2.18
CA GLU A 47 5.02 -0.18 2.29
C GLU A 47 5.24 -0.51 3.77
N ILE A 48 5.20 -1.79 4.09
CA ILE A 48 5.23 -2.31 5.46
C ILE A 48 6.25 -3.44 5.50
N ALA A 49 7.24 -3.31 6.38
CA ALA A 49 8.15 -4.40 6.73
C ALA A 49 7.62 -5.09 7.98
N THR A 50 7.54 -6.41 7.98
CA THR A 50 7.02 -7.21 9.10
C THR A 50 7.67 -8.58 9.12
N HIS A 51 7.51 -9.30 10.23
CA HIS A 51 7.93 -10.68 10.35
C HIS A 51 7.10 -11.60 9.44
N ALA A 52 7.74 -12.65 8.92
CA ALA A 52 7.12 -13.57 7.97
C ALA A 52 5.84 -14.25 8.51
N ASP A 53 5.80 -14.53 9.81
CA ASP A 53 4.66 -15.11 10.51
C ASP A 53 3.44 -14.17 10.62
N ASN A 54 3.65 -12.85 10.46
CA ASN A 54 2.58 -11.85 10.47
C ASN A 54 2.03 -11.51 9.07
N VAL A 55 2.70 -11.94 7.99
CA VAL A 55 2.35 -11.55 6.61
C VAL A 55 0.89 -11.84 6.28
N GLU A 56 0.41 -13.05 6.58
CA GLU A 56 -0.98 -13.44 6.28
C GLU A 56 -2.00 -12.55 7.00
N ARG A 57 -1.77 -12.27 8.29
CA ARG A 57 -2.62 -11.42 9.12
C ARG A 57 -2.67 -9.99 8.58
N VAL A 58 -1.52 -9.46 8.14
CA VAL A 58 -1.43 -8.12 7.54
C VAL A 58 -2.17 -8.05 6.21
N VAL A 59 -1.97 -9.04 5.32
CA VAL A 59 -2.68 -9.11 4.04
C VAL A 59 -4.19 -9.18 4.25
N GLU A 60 -4.65 -10.00 5.19
CA GLU A 60 -6.07 -10.10 5.53
C GLU A 60 -6.65 -8.79 6.07
N ALA A 61 -5.94 -8.14 7.00
CA ALA A 61 -6.35 -6.85 7.57
C ALA A 61 -6.46 -5.76 6.50
N ILE A 62 -5.46 -5.66 5.60
CA ILE A 62 -5.45 -4.72 4.48
C ILE A 62 -6.60 -5.01 3.53
N THR A 63 -6.81 -6.29 3.19
CA THR A 63 -7.87 -6.70 2.26
C THR A 63 -9.23 -6.31 2.81
N LYS A 64 -9.56 -6.68 4.06
CA LYS A 64 -10.83 -6.33 4.70
C LYS A 64 -11.04 -4.82 4.81
N ALA A 65 -9.99 -4.07 5.13
CA ALA A 65 -10.10 -2.62 5.35
C ALA A 65 -10.18 -1.81 4.05
N ALA A 66 -9.57 -2.29 2.96
CA ALA A 66 -9.49 -1.57 1.68
C ALA A 66 -10.53 -2.03 0.64
N GLN A 67 -11.13 -3.21 0.82
CA GLN A 67 -12.10 -3.76 -0.12
C GLN A 67 -13.42 -2.98 -0.08
N THR A 68 -13.81 -2.42 -1.24
CA THR A 68 -15.11 -1.80 -1.47
C THR A 68 -16.01 -2.66 -2.37
N GLY A 69 -15.42 -3.66 -3.03
CA GLY A 69 -16.10 -4.50 -4.02
C GLY A 69 -16.20 -3.85 -5.41
N LYS A 70 -15.59 -2.67 -5.60
CA LYS A 70 -15.59 -1.94 -6.87
C LYS A 70 -14.27 -2.13 -7.61
N ILE A 71 -14.31 -1.94 -8.93
CA ILE A 71 -13.09 -1.96 -9.75
C ILE A 71 -12.17 -0.83 -9.29
N GLY A 72 -10.94 -1.18 -8.93
CA GLY A 72 -9.91 -0.21 -8.54
C GLY A 72 -9.47 -0.26 -7.09
N ASP A 73 -9.98 -1.20 -6.28
CA ASP A 73 -9.57 -1.41 -4.88
C ASP A 73 -8.05 -1.62 -4.70
N GLY A 74 -7.36 -2.07 -5.75
CA GLY A 74 -5.90 -2.10 -5.81
C GLY A 74 -5.35 -3.52 -5.83
N LYS A 75 -4.11 -3.67 -5.37
CA LYS A 75 -3.35 -4.92 -5.32
C LYS A 75 -2.45 -4.91 -4.09
N ILE A 76 -2.18 -6.10 -3.56
CA ILE A 76 -1.17 -6.34 -2.52
C ILE A 76 -0.08 -7.19 -3.16
N PHE A 77 1.17 -6.82 -2.93
CA PHE A 77 2.33 -7.59 -3.35
C PHE A 77 3.16 -7.90 -2.11
N VAL A 78 3.68 -9.13 -2.04
CA VAL A 78 4.53 -9.60 -0.95
C VAL A 78 5.88 -9.93 -1.53
N TYR A 79 6.94 -9.44 -0.89
CA TYR A 79 8.32 -9.66 -1.27
C TYR A 79 9.11 -10.03 -0.02
N ASP A 80 10.08 -10.93 -0.18
CA ASP A 80 11.03 -11.23 0.88
C ASP A 80 12.03 -10.07 1.03
N LEU A 81 12.28 -9.68 2.28
CA LEU A 81 13.35 -8.74 2.62
C LEU A 81 14.57 -9.52 3.07
N ASN A 82 15.67 -9.38 2.32
CA ASN A 82 16.92 -10.06 2.66
C ASN A 82 17.57 -9.51 3.93
N GLN A 83 17.35 -8.24 4.24
CA GLN A 83 17.93 -7.57 5.41
C GLN A 83 17.14 -6.32 5.76
N ALA A 84 17.00 -6.03 7.06
CA ALA A 84 16.57 -4.73 7.57
C ALA A 84 17.61 -4.17 8.54
N VAL A 85 17.78 -2.85 8.58
CA VAL A 85 18.70 -2.19 9.51
C VAL A 85 18.06 -0.93 10.08
N ARG A 86 18.01 -0.81 11.40
CA ARG A 86 17.54 0.41 12.07
C ARG A 86 18.69 1.41 12.15
N ILE A 87 18.65 2.46 11.34
CA ILE A 87 19.73 3.47 11.22
C ILE A 87 20.19 4.02 12.57
N ARG A 88 19.24 4.24 13.51
CA ARG A 88 19.52 4.86 14.82
C ARG A 88 20.38 3.98 15.73
N THR A 89 20.20 2.66 15.69
CA THR A 89 20.78 1.72 16.67
C THR A 89 21.74 0.72 16.04
N GLY A 90 21.64 0.49 14.72
CA GLY A 90 22.36 -0.57 14.02
C GLY A 90 21.74 -1.96 14.22
N GLU A 91 20.61 -2.07 14.95
CA GLU A 91 19.84 -3.31 15.07
C GLU A 91 19.45 -3.82 13.69
N MET A 92 19.37 -5.15 13.56
CA MET A 92 19.16 -5.82 12.29
C MET A 92 17.89 -6.67 12.30
N ASP A 93 17.30 -6.82 11.12
CA ASP A 93 16.21 -7.73 10.81
C ASP A 93 15.05 -7.61 11.81
N ALA A 94 14.74 -8.67 12.55
CA ALA A 94 13.69 -8.70 13.56
C ALA A 94 13.80 -7.59 14.61
N GLU A 95 15.02 -7.25 15.06
CA GLU A 95 15.25 -6.21 16.06
C GLU A 95 15.14 -4.79 15.45
N ALA A 96 15.28 -4.70 14.12
CA ALA A 96 15.21 -3.45 13.39
C ALA A 96 13.78 -2.96 13.13
N LEU A 97 12.79 -3.83 13.26
CA LEU A 97 11.38 -3.54 13.04
C LEU A 97 10.75 -2.93 14.30
#